data_AF-Q6Y0Y8-F1
#
_entry.id   AF-Q6Y0Y8-F1
#
_cell.length_a   1.000
_cell.length_b   1.000
_cell.length_c   1.000
_cell.angle_alpha   90.00
_cell.angle_beta   90.00
_cell.angle_gamma   90.00
#
_symmetry.space_group_name_H-M   'P 1'
#
loop_
_entity.id
_entity.type
_entity.pdbx_description
1 polymer ?
#
loop_
_entity_poly.entity_id
_entity_poly.type
_entity_poly.pdbx_seq_one_letter_code
_entity_poly.pdbx_strand_id
1 'polypeptide(L)'
;FPCYDEPQFKSRYTISITRPRTLGPSYSNMAISSTEDLGNSIRETFYPTPIISAYLVAFHVSDFVPTTVTTTNRRPFSIISRQGVTEQHSYAAEIGVEITNQLDDYLGIEYHEMGQGQIMKNDHIALPDFPSGAMENWG
;
A
#
# COMPACT_ATOMS: atom_id res chain seq x y z
N PHE A 1 -8.86 1.94 -15.25
CA PHE A 1 -9.87 0.88 -15.53
C PHE A 1 -11.22 1.57 -15.71
N PRO A 2 -12.19 1.04 -16.48
CA PRO A 2 -13.50 1.67 -16.60
C PRO A 2 -14.20 1.77 -15.23
N CYS A 3 -14.57 2.97 -14.82
CA CYS A 3 -15.22 3.24 -13.52
C CYS A 3 -16.05 4.53 -13.57
N TYR A 4 -16.86 4.74 -12.53
CA TYR A 4 -17.50 6.03 -12.27
C TYR A 4 -16.49 6.95 -11.56
N ASP A 5 -15.74 7.71 -12.35
CA ASP A 5 -14.58 8.49 -11.90
C ASP A 5 -14.96 9.86 -11.31
N GLU A 6 -15.84 9.85 -10.32
CA GLU A 6 -16.13 11.03 -9.50
C GLU A 6 -15.98 10.68 -8.01
N PRO A 7 -15.42 11.58 -7.17
CA PRO A 7 -15.13 11.27 -5.77
C PRO A 7 -16.34 10.81 -4.94
N GLN A 8 -17.55 11.18 -5.36
CA GLN A 8 -18.81 10.82 -4.70
C GLN A 8 -19.21 9.34 -4.91
N PHE A 9 -18.79 8.70 -5.99
CA PHE A 9 -19.12 7.30 -6.30
C PHE A 9 -18.18 6.32 -5.60
N LYS A 10 -18.09 6.44 -4.27
CA LYS A 10 -17.22 5.59 -3.46
C LYS A 10 -17.69 4.14 -3.49
N SER A 11 -16.73 3.23 -3.59
CA SER A 11 -16.98 1.79 -3.71
C SER A 11 -15.96 0.99 -2.90
N ARG A 12 -16.28 -0.29 -2.67
CA ARG A 12 -15.34 -1.28 -2.15
C ARG A 12 -14.64 -1.95 -3.33
N TYR A 13 -13.32 -2.04 -3.29
CA TYR A 13 -12.52 -2.66 -4.36
C TYR A 13 -11.81 -3.91 -3.84
N THR A 14 -11.92 -5.01 -4.59
CA THR A 14 -11.07 -6.19 -4.41
C THR A 14 -10.21 -6.30 -5.65
N ILE A 15 -8.90 -6.21 -5.46
CA ILE A 15 -7.93 -6.13 -6.56
C ILE A 15 -7.21 -7.47 -6.65
N SER A 16 -7.01 -7.97 -7.87
CA SER A 16 -6.16 -9.12 -8.14
C SER A 16 -5.16 -8.77 -9.24
N ILE A 17 -3.90 -9.09 -9.03
CA ILE A 17 -2.80 -8.81 -9.96
C ILE A 17 -2.15 -10.12 -10.33
N THR A 18 -2.05 -10.38 -11.64
CA THR A 18 -1.25 -11.49 -12.16
C THR A 18 0.05 -10.93 -12.71
N ARG A 19 1.18 -11.40 -12.18
CA ARG A 19 2.51 -10.92 -12.54
C ARG A 19 3.47 -12.08 -12.82
N PRO A 20 4.54 -11.86 -13.60
CA PRO A 20 5.63 -12.83 -13.73
C PRO A 20 6.25 -13.15 -12.37
N ARG A 21 6.66 -14.42 -12.15
CA ARG A 21 7.33 -14.84 -10.90
C ARG A 21 8.71 -14.23 -10.71
N THR A 22 9.29 -13.68 -11.78
CA THR A 22 10.61 -13.03 -11.76
C THR A 22 10.59 -11.68 -11.04
N LEU A 23 9.42 -11.11 -10.77
CA LEU A 23 9.25 -9.86 -10.05
C LEU A 23 8.96 -10.10 -8.56
N GLY A 24 9.14 -9.06 -7.74
CA GLY A 24 8.74 -9.07 -6.34
C GLY A 24 7.21 -9.08 -6.16
N PRO A 25 6.72 -9.20 -4.91
CA PRO A 25 5.30 -9.06 -4.59
C PRO A 25 4.71 -7.76 -5.16
N SER A 26 3.45 -7.83 -5.58
CA SER A 26 2.71 -6.63 -5.97
C SER A 26 2.19 -5.88 -4.74
N TYR A 27 2.07 -4.57 -4.88
CA TYR A 27 1.53 -3.68 -3.85
C TYR A 27 0.22 -3.10 -4.32
N SER A 28 -0.69 -2.87 -3.38
CA SER A 28 -1.98 -2.20 -3.60
C SER A 28 -2.42 -1.54 -2.30
N ASN A 29 -3.64 -1.01 -2.25
CA ASN A 29 -4.20 -0.34 -1.07
C ASN A 29 -4.20 -1.25 0.18
N MET A 30 -4.57 -2.52 0.02
CA MET A 30 -4.66 -3.48 1.14
C MET A 30 -3.54 -4.52 1.09
N ALA A 31 -3.39 -5.31 2.15
CA ALA A 31 -2.47 -6.44 2.17
C ALA A 31 -2.97 -7.58 1.25
N ILE A 32 -2.04 -8.43 0.80
CA ILE A 32 -2.35 -9.63 0.02
C ILE A 32 -3.12 -10.61 0.90
N SER A 33 -4.30 -11.03 0.47
CA SER A 33 -5.14 -12.03 1.14
C SER A 33 -4.85 -13.46 0.67
N SER A 34 -4.46 -13.63 -0.60
CA SER A 34 -4.14 -14.93 -1.16
C SER A 34 -3.18 -14.83 -2.35
N THR A 35 -2.38 -15.88 -2.51
CA THR A 35 -1.42 -16.03 -3.60
C THR A 35 -1.66 -17.37 -4.28
N GLU A 36 -1.90 -17.34 -5.59
CA GLU A 36 -2.10 -18.52 -6.43
C GLU A 36 -0.91 -18.68 -7.39
N ASP A 37 -0.33 -19.87 -7.42
CA ASP A 37 0.73 -20.23 -8.38
C ASP A 37 0.09 -20.68 -9.71
N LEU A 38 0.45 -19.99 -10.79
CA LEU A 38 -0.03 -20.26 -12.15
C LEU A 38 1.10 -20.82 -13.04
N GLY A 39 2.12 -21.44 -12.44
CA GLY A 39 3.27 -21.98 -13.13
C GLY A 39 4.23 -20.88 -13.52
N ASN A 40 3.99 -20.17 -14.64
CA ASN A 40 4.89 -19.10 -15.10
C ASN A 40 4.62 -17.72 -14.48
N SER A 41 3.52 -17.58 -13.75
CA SER A 41 3.09 -16.34 -13.13
C SER A 41 2.53 -16.62 -11.73
N ILE A 42 2.40 -15.58 -10.93
CA ILE A 42 1.71 -15.60 -9.65
C ILE A 42 0.51 -14.66 -9.75
N ARG A 43 -0.62 -15.07 -9.18
CA ARG A 43 -1.78 -14.19 -8.96
C ARG A 43 -1.91 -13.86 -7.49
N GLU A 44 -1.79 -12.59 -7.15
CA GLU A 44 -2.00 -12.06 -5.81
C GLU A 44 -3.36 -11.37 -5.76
N THR A 45 -4.21 -11.76 -4.81
CA THR A 45 -5.47 -11.08 -4.53
C THR A 45 -5.34 -10.36 -3.19
N PHE A 46 -5.78 -9.12 -3.15
CA PHE A 46 -5.73 -8.26 -1.97
C PHE A 46 -7.04 -8.31 -1.19
N TYR A 47 -6.98 -8.04 0.11
CA TYR A 47 -8.19 -7.84 0.91
C TYR A 47 -9.04 -6.69 0.32
N PRO A 48 -10.37 -6.72 0.49
CA PRO A 48 -11.22 -5.63 0.03
C PRO A 48 -10.86 -4.31 0.73
N THR A 49 -10.78 -3.21 -0.02
CA THR A 49 -10.58 -1.87 0.54
C THR A 49 -11.73 -1.47 1.47
N PRO A 50 -11.57 -0.45 2.32
CA PRO A 50 -12.71 0.36 2.78
C PRO A 50 -13.49 0.96 1.60
N ILE A 51 -14.60 1.64 1.90
CA ILE A 51 -15.32 2.43 0.89
C ILE A 51 -14.48 3.66 0.52
N ILE A 52 -13.88 3.66 -0.67
CA ILE A 52 -12.96 4.71 -1.15
C ILE A 52 -13.41 5.28 -2.50
N SER A 53 -12.94 6.47 -2.82
CA SER A 53 -13.11 7.06 -4.16
C SER A 53 -12.18 6.40 -5.17
N ALA A 54 -12.58 6.35 -6.45
CA ALA A 54 -11.81 5.68 -7.50
C ALA A 54 -10.38 6.22 -7.67
N TYR A 55 -10.16 7.53 -7.45
CA TYR A 55 -8.84 8.16 -7.56
C TYR A 55 -7.81 7.68 -6.54
N LEU A 56 -8.24 7.05 -5.44
CA LEU A 56 -7.35 6.47 -4.42
C LEU A 56 -6.93 5.03 -4.73
N VAL A 57 -7.56 4.38 -5.72
CA VAL A 57 -7.23 3.01 -6.12
C VAL A 57 -5.83 2.99 -6.72
N ALA A 58 -4.96 2.16 -6.16
CA ALA A 58 -3.57 2.07 -6.57
C ALA A 58 -3.04 0.64 -6.58
N PHE A 59 -2.07 0.42 -7.46
CA PHE A 59 -1.29 -0.79 -7.46
C PHE A 59 0.10 -0.57 -8.08
N HIS A 60 1.06 -1.39 -7.70
CA HIS A 60 2.44 -1.33 -8.16
C HIS A 60 3.01 -2.74 -8.33
N VAL A 61 3.74 -2.97 -9.42
CA VAL A 61 4.41 -4.24 -9.73
C VAL A 61 5.83 -3.92 -10.19
N SER A 62 6.82 -4.41 -9.46
CA SER A 62 8.23 -4.16 -9.74
C SER A 62 9.14 -5.16 -9.02
N ASP A 63 10.44 -4.94 -9.11
CA ASP A 63 11.51 -5.56 -8.33
C ASP A 63 11.95 -4.70 -7.13
N PHE A 64 11.11 -3.75 -6.71
CA PHE A 64 11.40 -2.87 -5.58
C PHE A 64 11.51 -3.67 -4.28
N VAL A 65 12.30 -3.13 -3.36
CA VAL A 65 12.60 -3.76 -2.07
C VAL A 65 11.99 -2.94 -0.92
N PRO A 66 11.32 -3.60 0.03
CA PRO A 66 10.77 -2.95 1.21
C PRO A 66 11.80 -2.84 2.34
N THR A 67 11.64 -1.83 3.18
CA THR A 67 12.10 -1.82 4.58
C THR A 67 10.88 -1.69 5.47
N THR A 68 10.54 -2.77 6.17
CA THR A 68 9.43 -2.81 7.12
C THR A 68 9.92 -2.29 8.47
N VAL A 69 9.22 -1.31 9.01
CA VAL A 69 9.67 -0.49 10.16
C VAL A 69 9.11 -1.01 11.49
N THR A 70 7.99 -1.71 11.42
CA THR A 70 7.15 -2.01 12.59
C THR A 70 7.35 -3.43 13.10
N THR A 71 7.51 -3.55 14.41
CA THR A 71 7.76 -4.81 15.12
C THR A 71 6.51 -5.64 15.38
N THR A 72 5.31 -5.11 15.11
CA THR A 72 4.03 -5.83 15.32
C THR A 72 3.20 -5.88 14.04
N ASN A 73 2.53 -7.02 13.83
CA ASN A 73 1.63 -7.23 12.70
C ASN A 73 0.37 -6.35 12.74
N ARG A 74 0.16 -5.56 13.81
CA ARG A 74 -1.03 -4.69 13.98
C ARG A 74 -0.86 -3.29 13.40
N ARG A 75 0.37 -2.84 13.18
CA ARG A 75 0.66 -1.51 12.63
C ARG A 75 1.67 -1.59 11.48
N PRO A 76 1.37 -2.31 10.38
CA PRO A 76 2.34 -2.49 9.31
C PRO A 76 2.67 -1.17 8.61
N PHE A 77 3.96 -0.83 8.55
CA PHE A 77 4.49 0.35 7.88
C PHE A 77 5.75 -0.02 7.07
N SER A 78 5.80 0.37 5.80
CA SER A 78 6.93 0.06 4.92
C SER A 78 7.36 1.24 4.06
N ILE A 79 8.66 1.39 3.85
CA ILE A 79 9.23 2.22 2.76
C ILE A 79 9.70 1.29 1.66
N ILE A 80 9.28 1.53 0.42
CA ILE A 80 9.53 0.67 -0.73
C ILE A 80 10.17 1.52 -1.84
N SER A 81 11.27 1.03 -2.41
CA SER A 81 11.95 1.72 -3.51
C SER A 81 12.75 0.75 -4.36
N ARG A 82 13.40 1.28 -5.40
CA ARG A 82 14.38 0.53 -6.21
C ARG A 82 15.52 0.02 -5.33
N GLN A 83 16.13 -1.07 -5.75
CA GLN A 83 17.35 -1.55 -5.13
C GLN A 83 18.46 -0.48 -5.20
N GLY A 84 19.30 -0.42 -4.16
CA GLY A 84 20.48 0.45 -4.11
C GLY A 84 20.28 1.85 -3.52
N VAL A 85 19.08 2.18 -3.01
CA VAL A 85 18.82 3.44 -2.29
C VAL A 85 18.14 3.22 -0.93
N THR A 86 18.20 2.00 -0.41
CA THR A 86 17.54 1.61 0.85
C THR A 86 18.09 2.32 2.07
N GLU A 87 19.31 2.87 2.00
CA GLU A 87 19.87 3.70 3.08
C GLU A 87 19.04 4.96 3.37
N GLN A 88 18.21 5.40 2.42
CA GLN A 88 17.31 6.55 2.58
C GLN A 88 15.99 6.18 3.27
N HIS A 89 15.70 4.88 3.44
CA HIS A 89 14.43 4.43 4.02
C HIS A 89 14.30 4.78 5.50
N SER A 90 15.40 4.79 6.26
CA SER A 90 15.38 4.94 7.72
C SER A 90 14.72 6.25 8.17
N TYR A 91 15.07 7.36 7.53
CA TYR A 91 14.50 8.67 7.86
C TYR A 91 13.01 8.74 7.52
N ALA A 92 12.63 8.30 6.32
CA ALA A 92 11.22 8.30 5.88
C ALA A 92 10.36 7.40 6.78
N ALA A 93 10.90 6.25 7.19
CA ALA A 93 10.30 5.32 8.13
C ALA A 93 10.06 5.94 9.50
N GLU A 94 11.11 6.54 10.09
CA GLU A 94 11.05 7.15 11.43
C GLU A 94 9.99 8.26 11.47
N ILE A 95 10.08 9.21 10.55
CA ILE A 95 9.16 10.35 10.52
C ILE A 95 7.74 9.94 10.11
N GLY A 96 7.58 9.00 9.18
CA GLY A 96 6.26 8.53 8.76
C GLY A 96 5.50 7.84 9.90
N VAL A 97 6.18 7.01 10.68
CA VAL A 97 5.60 6.37 11.87
C VAL A 97 5.27 7.40 12.95
N GLU A 98 6.17 8.34 13.22
CA GLU A 98 5.92 9.41 14.19
C GLU A 98 4.68 10.25 13.83
N ILE A 99 4.60 10.71 12.58
CA ILE A 99 3.46 11.50 12.09
C ILE A 99 2.17 10.69 12.18
N THR A 100 2.18 9.41 11.78
CA THR A 100 0.99 8.56 11.85
C THR A 100 0.48 8.44 13.29
N ASN A 101 1.38 8.18 14.26
CA ASN A 101 1.00 8.08 15.66
C ASN A 101 0.50 9.42 16.23
N GLN A 102 1.12 10.54 15.86
CA GLN A 102 0.63 11.86 16.30
C GLN A 102 -0.75 12.19 15.72
N LEU A 103 -1.03 11.81 14.47
CA LEU A 103 -2.35 11.98 13.87
C LEU A 103 -3.39 11.06 14.51
N ASP A 104 -3.03 9.82 14.84
CA ASP A 104 -3.89 8.90 15.58
C ASP A 104 -4.32 9.54 16.92
N ASP A 105 -3.35 10.05 17.69
CA ASP A 105 -3.59 10.70 18.99
C ASP A 105 -4.40 12.00 18.85
N TYR A 106 -4.07 12.82 17.85
CA TYR A 106 -4.73 14.12 17.64
C TYR A 106 -6.19 13.98 17.18
N LEU A 107 -6.47 13.03 16.28
CA LEU A 107 -7.80 12.80 15.74
C LEU A 107 -8.64 11.86 16.61
N GLY A 108 -8.00 11.07 17.48
CA GLY A 108 -8.64 9.99 18.24
C GLY A 108 -9.12 8.85 17.36
N ILE A 109 -8.45 8.62 16.22
CA ILE A 109 -8.80 7.61 15.21
C ILE A 109 -7.53 6.85 14.85
N GLU A 110 -7.47 5.55 15.17
CA GLU A 110 -6.32 4.73 14.81
C GLU A 110 -6.31 4.38 13.32
N TYR A 111 -5.32 4.88 12.57
CA TYR A 111 -5.16 4.65 11.13
C TYR A 111 -5.25 3.16 10.76
N HIS A 112 -4.53 2.32 11.51
CA HIS A 112 -4.42 0.89 11.24
C HIS A 112 -5.73 0.12 11.46
N GLU A 113 -6.71 0.71 12.15
CA GLU A 113 -8.04 0.12 12.37
C GLU A 113 -9.08 0.59 11.31
N MET A 114 -8.70 1.52 10.43
CA MET A 114 -9.61 2.07 9.40
C MET A 114 -9.90 1.09 8.24
N GLY A 115 -9.25 -0.07 8.19
CA GLY A 115 -9.41 -1.08 7.13
C GLY A 115 -10.75 -1.85 7.13
N GLN A 116 -11.73 -1.45 7.96
CA GLN A 116 -13.08 -2.03 8.04
C GLN A 116 -13.10 -3.56 8.23
N GLY A 117 -12.44 -4.03 9.29
CA GLY A 117 -12.33 -5.46 9.62
C GLY A 117 -11.05 -6.12 9.10
N GLN A 118 -10.18 -5.35 8.45
CA GLN A 118 -8.81 -5.72 8.12
C GLN A 118 -7.85 -4.67 8.68
N ILE A 119 -6.62 -5.07 8.99
CA ILE A 119 -5.58 -4.11 9.38
C ILE A 119 -5.17 -3.29 8.16
N MET A 120 -5.22 -1.97 8.29
CA MET A 120 -4.71 -1.06 7.27
C MET A 120 -3.18 -1.03 7.35
N LYS A 121 -2.51 -1.14 6.20
CA LYS A 121 -1.06 -0.91 6.08
C LYS A 121 -0.78 0.54 5.69
N ASN A 122 0.46 0.98 5.88
CA ASN A 122 0.92 2.29 5.43
C ASN A 122 2.23 2.12 4.66
N ASP A 123 2.11 1.91 3.36
CA ASP A 123 3.24 1.69 2.45
C ASP A 123 3.56 2.98 1.67
N HIS A 124 4.80 3.44 1.77
CA HIS A 124 5.29 4.56 0.98
C HIS A 124 6.21 4.05 -0.13
N ILE A 125 5.82 4.25 -1.40
CA ILE A 125 6.56 3.78 -2.56
C ILE A 125 7.24 4.94 -3.30
N ALA A 126 8.58 4.94 -3.34
CA ALA A 126 9.37 5.98 -4.02
C ALA A 126 9.55 5.64 -5.52
N LEU A 127 8.67 6.21 -6.36
CA LEU A 127 8.75 6.06 -7.81
C LEU A 127 9.83 6.97 -8.43
N PRO A 128 10.63 6.49 -9.39
CA PRO A 128 11.73 7.27 -9.98
C PRO A 128 11.28 8.40 -10.92
N ASP A 129 10.09 8.27 -11.50
CA ASP A 129 9.48 9.26 -12.37
C ASP A 129 8.04 9.49 -11.88
N PHE A 130 7.83 10.58 -11.14
CA PHE A 130 6.54 10.91 -10.55
C PHE A 130 6.33 12.44 -10.55
N PRO A 131 5.39 12.96 -11.35
CA PRO A 131 5.30 14.40 -11.63
C PRO A 131 4.71 15.24 -10.49
N SER A 132 3.91 14.64 -9.60
CA SER A 132 3.13 15.37 -8.59
C SER A 132 3.82 15.49 -7.22
N GLY A 133 5.08 15.04 -7.10
CA GLY A 133 5.81 14.98 -5.83
C GLY A 133 5.39 13.81 -4.94
N ALA A 134 4.09 13.68 -4.63
CA ALA A 134 3.50 12.56 -3.89
C ALA A 134 2.01 12.37 -4.23
N MET A 135 1.43 11.23 -3.85
CA MET A 135 -0.01 10.96 -3.95
C MET A 135 -0.47 10.07 -2.80
N GLU A 136 -1.57 10.43 -2.16
CA GLU A 136 -2.09 9.85 -0.91
C GLU A 136 -2.95 8.60 -1.10
N ASN A 137 -2.61 7.77 -2.09
CA ASN A 137 -3.29 6.50 -2.34
C ASN A 137 -3.37 5.71 -1.02
N TRP A 138 -4.59 5.35 -0.62
CA TRP A 138 -4.82 4.93 0.76
C TRP A 138 -4.23 3.53 1.00
N GLY A 139 -3.17 3.44 1.80
CA GLY A 139 -2.55 2.19 2.23
C GLY A 139 -1.13 1.95 1.77
#